data_AF-A6XPM1-F1
#
_entry.id   AF-A6XPM1-F1
#
_cell.length_a   1.000
_cell.length_b   1.000
_cell.length_c   1.000
_cell.angle_alpha   90.00
_cell.angle_beta   90.00
_cell.angle_gamma   90.00
#
_symmetry.space_group_name_H-M   'P 1'
#
loop_
_entity.id
_entity.type
_entity.pdbx_description
1 polymer ?
#
loop_
_entity_poly.entity_id
_entity_poly.type
_entity_poly.pdbx_seq_one_letter_code
_entity_poly.pdbx_strand_id
1 'polypeptide(L)'
;MESITKNEASTQAGSSPGQWNKQESSEISEDTRGIPSTTRQTFHKQDVRRGRFIITHQQRGQRALMDEEVLVEEAQRWKDQCLICASGKREFDHELYQCPHEESQEAKRWMMTVRSKIKYTRYSGCFRCGMPQSICNSWKTQRQCPYRGFLIPTVAMMVYGCHAGQMKQAWRQRLREFNVDADDQEAVIEFLGQKVEGQGIEHNQLVEMFCWLRGIYQEAERGKMESEGTEVK
;
A
#
# COMPACT_ATOMS: atom_id res chain seq x y z
N MET A 1 -45.85 -17.73 -45.61
CA MET A 1 -46.96 -18.65 -45.29
C MET A 1 -46.70 -19.13 -43.87
N GLU A 2 -47.25 -18.43 -42.87
CA GLU A 2 -48.62 -18.68 -42.34
C GLU A 2 -48.65 -20.01 -41.55
N SER A 3 -49.23 -20.17 -40.37
CA SER A 3 -49.96 -19.28 -39.47
C SER A 3 -50.27 -20.04 -38.16
N ILE A 4 -50.18 -19.29 -37.06
CA ILE A 4 -50.96 -19.24 -35.81
C ILE A 4 -52.26 -20.10 -35.75
N THR A 5 -52.52 -20.74 -34.59
CA THR A 5 -53.71 -20.59 -33.68
C THR A 5 -54.13 -21.92 -33.00
N LYS A 6 -54.15 -21.98 -31.64
CA LYS A 6 -55.32 -21.95 -30.71
C LYS A 6 -56.06 -23.31 -30.61
N ASN A 7 -56.66 -23.79 -29.52
CA ASN A 7 -57.18 -23.19 -28.28
C ASN A 7 -57.55 -24.31 -27.27
N GLU A 8 -57.59 -23.95 -25.97
CA GLU A 8 -58.61 -24.26 -24.92
C GLU A 8 -59.00 -25.73 -24.61
N ALA A 9 -59.49 -26.14 -23.44
CA ALA A 9 -59.53 -25.72 -22.03
C ALA A 9 -60.38 -26.80 -21.30
N SER A 10 -60.40 -26.76 -19.96
CA SER A 10 -61.44 -27.31 -19.04
C SER A 10 -61.34 -28.80 -18.62
N THR A 11 -61.54 -29.23 -17.35
CA THR A 11 -61.53 -28.68 -15.97
C THR A 11 -61.66 -29.87 -14.98
N GLN A 12 -61.38 -29.63 -13.69
CA GLN A 12 -61.81 -30.35 -12.45
C GLN A 12 -60.98 -31.56 -11.98
N ALA A 13 -60.79 -31.82 -10.68
CA ALA A 13 -60.91 -31.06 -9.41
C ALA A 13 -60.40 -32.00 -8.30
N GLY A 14 -59.76 -31.48 -7.24
CA GLY A 14 -59.28 -32.29 -6.11
C GLY A 14 -58.57 -31.52 -5.00
N SER A 15 -59.32 -30.65 -4.31
CA SER A 15 -59.27 -30.27 -2.88
C SER A 15 -57.97 -29.87 -2.14
N SER A 16 -57.94 -28.55 -1.85
CA SER A 16 -57.27 -27.72 -0.81
C SER A 16 -57.49 -28.17 0.67
N PRO A 17 -56.98 -27.49 1.76
CA PRO A 17 -56.48 -26.10 1.88
C PRO A 17 -55.25 -25.84 2.83
N GLY A 18 -54.61 -24.67 2.68
CA GLY A 18 -53.59 -24.18 3.63
C GLY A 18 -53.17 -22.74 3.38
N GLN A 19 -54.05 -21.82 3.73
CA GLN A 19 -54.06 -20.38 3.54
C GLN A 19 -52.89 -19.66 4.26
N TRP A 20 -51.96 -19.04 3.52
CA TRP A 20 -50.98 -18.10 4.08
C TRP A 20 -51.58 -16.70 4.11
N ASN A 21 -52.09 -16.30 5.28
CA ASN A 21 -52.59 -14.96 5.53
C ASN A 21 -51.43 -13.96 5.62
N LYS A 22 -51.62 -12.86 4.90
CA LYS A 22 -50.80 -11.65 4.84
C LYS A 22 -51.20 -10.75 6.02
N GLN A 23 -50.57 -10.91 7.19
CA GLN A 23 -50.44 -9.88 8.24
C GLN A 23 -49.71 -10.47 9.45
N GLU A 24 -48.40 -10.26 9.51
CA GLU A 24 -47.66 -10.26 10.78
C GLU A 24 -46.47 -9.31 10.62
N SER A 25 -46.76 -8.02 10.74
CA SER A 25 -45.77 -7.00 11.05
C SER A 25 -45.78 -6.85 12.57
N SER A 26 -44.98 -7.67 13.24
CA SER A 26 -44.72 -7.60 14.68
C SER A 26 -43.21 -7.54 14.90
N GLU A 27 -42.74 -6.30 15.00
CA GLU A 27 -41.62 -5.82 15.81
C GLU A 27 -40.59 -6.88 16.27
N ILE A 28 -39.55 -7.08 15.46
CA ILE A 28 -38.24 -7.49 15.97
C ILE A 28 -37.49 -6.18 16.25
N SER A 29 -37.42 -5.81 17.52
CA SER A 29 -36.63 -4.70 18.01
C SER A 29 -35.14 -4.94 17.72
N GLU A 30 -34.61 -4.22 16.73
CA GLU A 30 -33.17 -4.03 16.59
C GLU A 30 -32.66 -3.26 17.81
N ASP A 31 -32.09 -3.97 18.80
CA ASP A 31 -31.21 -3.36 19.82
C ASP A 31 -29.92 -2.88 19.15
N THR A 32 -30.05 -1.85 18.31
CA THR A 32 -28.96 -0.98 17.91
C THR A 32 -28.70 -0.03 19.08
N ARG A 33 -28.04 -0.54 20.12
CA ARG A 33 -27.28 0.30 21.06
C ARG A 33 -26.13 0.96 20.29
N GLY A 34 -26.52 2.02 19.57
CA GLY A 34 -25.63 2.87 18.79
C GLY A 34 -24.55 3.42 19.71
N ILE A 35 -23.30 3.25 19.29
CA ILE A 35 -22.13 3.85 19.93
C ILE A 35 -22.47 5.33 20.20
N PRO A 36 -22.42 5.80 21.47
CA PRO A 36 -22.79 7.16 21.81
C PRO A 36 -22.04 8.16 20.91
N SER A 37 -22.73 9.22 20.46
CA SER A 37 -22.14 10.24 19.59
C SER A 37 -20.86 10.86 20.18
N THR A 38 -20.79 10.94 21.50
CA THR A 38 -19.62 11.35 22.29
C THR A 38 -18.47 10.36 22.12
N THR A 39 -18.72 9.06 22.17
CA THR A 39 -17.73 8.00 21.92
C THR A 39 -17.21 8.08 20.48
N ARG A 40 -18.10 8.23 19.48
CA ARG A 40 -17.72 8.39 18.06
C ARG A 40 -16.88 9.65 17.81
N GLN A 41 -17.23 10.78 18.43
CA GLN A 41 -16.44 12.00 18.38
C GLN A 41 -15.10 11.87 19.11
N THR A 42 -15.04 11.10 20.19
CA THR A 42 -13.79 10.87 20.94
C THR A 42 -12.84 10.00 20.13
N PHE A 43 -13.34 8.93 19.50
CA PHE A 43 -12.58 8.13 18.55
C PHE A 43 -12.07 8.98 17.38
N HIS A 44 -12.92 9.79 16.75
CA HIS A 44 -12.50 10.66 15.66
C HIS A 44 -11.44 11.69 16.10
N LYS A 45 -11.59 12.29 17.29
CA LYS A 45 -10.59 13.20 17.87
C LYS A 45 -9.28 12.49 18.21
N GLN A 46 -9.32 11.25 18.69
CA GLN A 46 -8.13 10.42 18.93
C GLN A 46 -7.44 10.04 17.62
N ASP A 47 -8.20 9.69 16.59
CA ASP A 47 -7.68 9.31 15.27
C ASP A 47 -7.05 10.51 14.56
N VAL A 48 -7.68 11.69 14.65
CA VAL A 48 -7.10 12.97 14.19
C VAL A 48 -5.85 13.34 14.99
N ARG A 49 -5.82 13.11 16.31
CA ARG A 49 -4.63 13.37 17.14
C ARG A 49 -3.48 12.40 16.85
N ARG A 50 -3.78 11.11 16.65
CA ARG A 50 -2.80 10.09 16.20
C ARG A 50 -2.26 10.44 14.82
N GLY A 51 -3.15 10.78 13.87
CA GLY A 51 -2.79 11.26 12.55
C GLY A 51 -1.89 12.51 12.61
N ARG A 52 -2.23 13.52 13.42
CA ARG A 52 -1.40 14.73 13.60
C ARG A 52 -0.03 14.45 14.19
N PHE A 53 0.06 13.58 15.19
CA PHE A 53 1.34 13.22 15.82
C PHE A 53 2.26 12.49 14.82
N ILE A 54 1.70 11.52 14.08
CA ILE A 54 2.37 10.81 12.99
C ILE A 54 2.89 11.81 11.94
N ILE A 55 2.06 12.75 11.49
CA ILE A 55 2.43 13.75 10.47
C ILE A 55 3.60 14.65 10.92
N THR A 56 3.60 15.18 12.15
CA THR A 56 4.66 16.11 12.60
C THR A 56 5.99 15.44 12.92
N HIS A 57 6.01 14.18 13.38
CA HIS A 57 7.26 13.43 13.58
C HIS A 57 7.76 12.81 12.25
N GLN A 58 6.84 12.36 11.38
CA GLN A 58 7.14 11.89 10.01
C GLN A 58 7.91 12.91 9.19
N GLN A 59 7.53 14.19 9.22
CA GLN A 59 8.18 15.20 8.37
C GLN A 59 9.65 15.42 8.71
N ARG A 60 10.09 15.19 9.96
CA ARG A 60 11.51 15.29 10.33
C ARG A 60 12.30 14.05 9.93
N GLY A 61 11.75 12.85 10.16
CA GLY A 61 12.38 11.59 9.75
C GLY A 61 12.47 11.43 8.22
N GLN A 62 11.42 11.83 7.50
CA GLN A 62 11.41 11.85 6.03
C GLN A 62 12.48 12.79 5.48
N ARG A 63 12.64 14.01 6.03
CA ARG A 63 13.71 14.92 5.60
C ARG A 63 15.11 14.37 5.87
N ALA A 64 15.30 13.63 6.97
CA ALA A 64 16.59 12.99 7.24
C ALA A 64 16.89 11.87 6.24
N LEU A 65 15.89 11.08 5.83
CA LEU A 65 16.04 10.03 4.81
C LEU A 65 16.20 10.59 3.38
N MET A 66 15.83 11.85 3.16
CA MET A 66 16.10 12.59 1.92
C MET A 66 17.54 13.12 1.83
N ASP A 67 18.35 12.95 2.88
CA ASP A 67 19.80 13.14 2.80
C ASP A 67 20.43 12.08 1.89
N GLU A 68 21.33 12.49 1.00
CA GLU A 68 21.91 11.59 0.00
C GLU A 68 22.74 10.47 0.63
N GLU A 69 23.48 10.76 1.70
CA GLU A 69 24.32 9.77 2.38
C GLU A 69 23.43 8.69 2.99
N VAL A 70 22.37 9.09 3.66
CA VAL A 70 21.39 8.17 4.27
C VAL A 70 20.69 7.31 3.21
N LEU A 71 20.29 7.91 2.09
CA LEU A 71 19.66 7.16 1.00
C LEU A 71 20.63 6.16 0.35
N VAL A 72 21.92 6.49 0.26
CA VAL A 72 22.97 5.58 -0.21
C VAL A 72 23.20 4.44 0.78
N GLU A 73 23.22 4.71 2.08
CA GLU A 73 23.35 3.67 3.12
C GLU A 73 22.17 2.69 3.10
N GLU A 74 20.94 3.19 3.00
CA GLU A 74 19.75 2.33 2.85
C GLU A 74 19.81 1.51 1.55
N ALA A 75 20.33 2.09 0.47
CA ALA A 75 20.55 1.36 -0.78
C ALA A 75 21.58 0.25 -0.63
N GLN A 76 22.72 0.51 0.01
CA GLN A 76 23.75 -0.49 0.27
C GLN A 76 23.25 -1.62 1.17
N ARG A 77 22.40 -1.27 2.15
CA ARG A 77 21.86 -2.24 3.11
C ARG A 77 20.81 -3.16 2.50
N TRP A 78 19.91 -2.63 1.67
CA TRP A 78 18.74 -3.37 1.22
C TRP A 78 18.77 -3.81 -0.25
N LYS A 79 19.71 -3.30 -1.04
CA LYS A 79 19.94 -3.84 -2.37
C LYS A 79 20.35 -5.31 -2.24
N ASP A 80 19.72 -6.17 -3.02
CA ASP A 80 19.90 -7.62 -3.03
C ASP A 80 19.52 -8.33 -1.71
N GLN A 81 18.83 -7.63 -0.80
CA GLN A 81 18.35 -8.18 0.48
C GLN A 81 16.81 -8.15 0.54
N CYS A 82 16.22 -9.18 1.14
CA CYS A 82 14.77 -9.32 1.25
C CYS A 82 14.27 -8.79 2.59
N LEU A 83 13.76 -7.56 2.61
CA LEU A 83 13.19 -6.92 3.81
C LEU A 83 12.08 -7.76 4.45
N ILE A 84 11.27 -8.46 3.64
CA ILE A 84 10.23 -9.38 4.12
C ILE A 84 10.85 -10.51 4.95
N CYS A 85 11.90 -11.16 4.45
CA CYS A 85 12.57 -12.23 5.17
C CYS A 85 13.33 -11.71 6.40
N ALA A 86 13.95 -10.54 6.30
CA ALA A 86 14.62 -9.90 7.43
C ALA A 86 13.64 -9.63 8.58
N SER A 87 12.49 -8.99 8.29
CA SER A 87 11.44 -8.75 9.28
C SER A 87 10.81 -10.05 9.82
N GLY A 88 10.82 -11.12 9.01
CA GLY A 88 10.41 -12.46 9.41
C GLY A 88 11.46 -13.26 10.19
N LYS A 89 12.63 -12.68 10.52
CA LYS A 89 13.76 -13.36 11.18
C LYS A 89 14.25 -14.62 10.42
N ARG A 90 14.18 -14.60 9.07
CA ARG A 90 14.65 -15.67 8.16
C ARG A 90 15.92 -15.25 7.42
N GLU A 91 16.59 -16.19 6.74
CA GLU A 91 17.66 -15.86 5.80
C GLU A 91 17.14 -14.90 4.72
N PHE A 92 17.86 -13.81 4.50
CA PHE A 92 17.38 -12.67 3.70
C PHE A 92 18.37 -12.17 2.65
N ASP A 93 19.48 -12.88 2.43
CA ASP A 93 20.49 -12.58 1.39
C ASP A 93 19.99 -13.00 0.00
N HIS A 94 18.93 -12.36 -0.45
CA HIS A 94 18.34 -12.55 -1.79
C HIS A 94 17.45 -11.36 -2.17
N GLU A 95 17.35 -11.11 -3.49
CA GLU A 95 16.41 -10.12 -4.01
C GLU A 95 14.94 -10.55 -3.80
N LEU A 96 14.04 -9.57 -3.72
CA LEU A 96 12.58 -9.83 -3.67
C LEU A 96 12.14 -10.79 -4.79
N TYR A 97 12.68 -10.65 -6.02
CA TYR A 97 12.34 -11.52 -7.15
C TYR A 97 12.57 -13.01 -6.84
N GLN A 98 13.62 -13.33 -6.10
CA GLN A 98 14.04 -14.69 -5.76
C GLN A 98 13.41 -15.23 -4.47
N CYS A 99 12.71 -14.39 -3.68
CA CYS A 99 12.14 -14.80 -2.40
C CYS A 99 11.15 -15.98 -2.55
N PRO A 100 11.34 -17.14 -1.91
CA PRO A 100 10.48 -18.31 -2.12
C PRO A 100 9.15 -18.24 -1.36
N HIS A 101 8.99 -17.32 -0.41
CA HIS A 101 7.87 -17.32 0.51
C HIS A 101 6.59 -16.71 -0.08
N GLU A 102 5.43 -17.28 0.28
CA GLU A 102 4.11 -16.87 -0.21
C GLU A 102 3.78 -15.40 0.10
N GLU A 103 4.16 -14.93 1.28
CA GLU A 103 3.99 -13.53 1.70
C GLU A 103 4.70 -12.52 0.77
N SER A 104 5.67 -12.95 -0.04
CA SER A 104 6.34 -12.09 -1.01
C SER A 104 5.59 -11.93 -2.34
N GLN A 105 4.59 -12.77 -2.62
CA GLN A 105 3.99 -12.89 -3.96
C GLN A 105 3.25 -11.63 -4.42
N GLU A 106 2.59 -10.93 -3.50
CA GLU A 106 1.94 -9.66 -3.83
C GLU A 106 2.97 -8.55 -4.09
N ALA A 107 3.99 -8.45 -3.23
CA ALA A 107 5.10 -7.52 -3.43
C ALA A 107 5.81 -7.76 -4.78
N LYS A 108 6.08 -9.02 -5.13
CA LYS A 108 6.67 -9.41 -6.42
C LYS A 108 5.84 -8.96 -7.60
N ARG A 109 4.53 -9.22 -7.58
CA ARG A 109 3.61 -8.82 -8.65
C ARG A 109 3.61 -7.30 -8.82
N TRP A 110 3.48 -6.56 -7.73
CA TRP A 110 3.52 -5.10 -7.77
C TRP A 110 4.86 -4.58 -8.33
N MET A 111 5.98 -5.08 -7.80
CA MET A 111 7.33 -4.70 -8.22
C MET A 111 7.53 -4.93 -9.73
N MET A 112 7.14 -6.09 -10.26
CA MET A 112 7.30 -6.41 -11.68
C MET A 112 6.47 -5.49 -12.57
N THR A 113 5.22 -5.22 -12.19
CA THR A 113 4.36 -4.31 -12.95
C THR A 113 4.94 -2.89 -12.97
N VAL A 114 5.30 -2.33 -11.81
CA VAL A 114 5.88 -0.98 -11.72
C VAL A 114 7.19 -0.90 -12.50
N ARG A 115 8.11 -1.85 -12.32
CA ARG A 115 9.40 -1.88 -13.02
C ARG A 115 9.25 -1.91 -14.55
N SER A 116 8.19 -2.55 -15.06
CA SER A 116 7.96 -2.67 -16.50
C SER A 116 7.32 -1.43 -17.13
N LYS A 117 6.59 -0.63 -16.36
CA LYS A 117 5.76 0.48 -16.86
C LYS A 117 6.26 1.87 -16.47
N ILE A 118 6.97 2.01 -15.34
CA ILE A 118 7.34 3.31 -14.79
C ILE A 118 8.19 4.12 -15.78
N LYS A 119 7.81 5.39 -15.96
CA LYS A 119 8.56 6.37 -16.74
C LYS A 119 8.84 7.55 -15.85
N TYR A 120 10.11 7.90 -15.69
CA TYR A 120 10.49 9.04 -14.89
C TYR A 120 10.51 10.32 -15.75
N THR A 121 9.98 11.40 -15.22
CA THR A 121 10.08 12.73 -15.81
C THR A 121 11.55 13.14 -16.02
N ARG A 122 11.83 13.98 -17.03
CA ARG A 122 13.19 14.48 -17.24
C ARG A 122 13.68 15.23 -16.00
N TYR A 123 14.96 15.04 -15.69
CA TYR A 123 15.62 15.68 -14.53
C TYR A 123 14.93 15.36 -13.19
N SER A 124 14.33 14.18 -13.07
CA SER A 124 13.79 13.68 -11.78
C SER A 124 14.56 12.50 -11.21
N GLY A 125 15.57 11.99 -11.92
CA GLY A 125 16.40 10.87 -11.46
C GLY A 125 17.03 10.06 -12.59
N CYS A 126 17.65 8.95 -12.24
CA CYS A 126 18.17 7.96 -13.17
C CYS A 126 17.02 7.12 -13.76
N PHE A 127 16.89 7.10 -15.09
CA PHE A 127 15.84 6.34 -15.77
C PHE A 127 15.87 4.82 -15.58
N ARG A 128 16.93 4.26 -14.99
CA ARG A 128 17.06 2.81 -14.74
C ARG A 128 16.68 2.37 -13.33
N CYS A 129 16.81 3.26 -12.34
CA CYS A 129 16.56 2.91 -10.93
C CYS A 129 15.70 3.92 -10.16
N GLY A 130 15.49 5.13 -10.69
CA GLY A 130 14.76 6.20 -10.00
C GLY A 130 15.58 7.00 -8.99
N MET A 131 16.83 6.63 -8.69
CA MET A 131 17.67 7.40 -7.75
C MET A 131 17.95 8.82 -8.28
N PRO A 132 18.10 9.83 -7.39
CA PRO A 132 18.55 11.18 -7.76
C PRO A 132 19.80 11.16 -8.64
N GLN A 133 19.92 12.13 -9.56
CA GLN A 133 21.01 12.15 -10.54
C GLN A 133 22.39 12.43 -9.92
N SER A 134 22.42 13.14 -8.79
CA SER A 134 23.60 13.35 -7.94
C SER A 134 24.16 12.02 -7.39
N ILE A 135 23.27 11.10 -7.00
CA ILE A 135 23.63 9.78 -6.47
C ILE A 135 23.93 8.79 -7.61
N CYS A 136 23.04 8.68 -8.60
CA CYS A 136 23.19 7.73 -9.69
C CYS A 136 23.61 8.39 -11.01
N ASN A 137 24.93 8.39 -11.24
CA ASN A 137 25.57 8.95 -12.43
C ASN A 137 25.58 8.02 -13.66
N SER A 138 24.68 7.04 -13.75
CA SER A 138 24.60 6.11 -14.90
C SER A 138 24.30 6.85 -16.21
N TRP A 139 23.58 7.97 -16.13
CA TRP A 139 23.34 8.88 -17.27
C TRP A 139 24.65 9.45 -17.86
N LYS A 140 25.69 9.64 -17.04
CA LYS A 140 26.98 10.22 -17.43
C LYS A 140 28.00 9.16 -17.81
N THR A 141 28.02 8.05 -17.06
CA THR A 141 29.08 7.04 -17.19
C THR A 141 28.76 5.96 -18.22
N GLN A 142 27.50 5.83 -18.67
CA GLN A 142 26.99 4.72 -19.48
C GLN A 142 27.31 3.32 -18.91
N ARG A 143 27.73 3.24 -17.64
CA ARG A 143 28.02 2.00 -16.91
C ARG A 143 26.74 1.39 -16.33
N GLN A 144 26.88 0.20 -15.74
CA GLN A 144 25.83 -0.43 -14.95
C GLN A 144 25.28 0.54 -13.89
N CYS A 145 23.96 0.49 -13.69
CA CYS A 145 23.26 1.28 -12.69
C CYS A 145 23.34 0.55 -11.34
N PRO A 146 24.17 1.03 -10.38
CA PRO A 146 24.48 0.27 -9.17
C PRO A 146 23.30 0.16 -8.20
N TYR A 147 22.27 0.98 -8.39
CA TYR A 147 21.07 0.99 -7.53
C TYR A 147 19.86 0.34 -8.21
N ARG A 148 20.06 -0.33 -9.37
CA ARG A 148 19.00 -1.14 -9.97
C ARG A 148 18.66 -2.26 -9.00
N GLY A 149 17.38 -2.41 -8.68
CA GLY A 149 16.92 -3.41 -7.70
C GLY A 149 16.73 -2.89 -6.28
N PHE A 150 16.88 -1.58 -6.03
CA PHE A 150 16.67 -1.00 -4.71
C PHE A 150 15.28 -0.36 -4.53
N LEU A 151 15.02 0.84 -5.08
CA LEU A 151 13.82 1.63 -4.73
C LEU A 151 12.49 0.87 -4.92
N ILE A 152 12.22 0.37 -6.12
CA ILE A 152 10.95 -0.32 -6.43
C ILE A 152 10.78 -1.59 -5.58
N PRO A 153 11.75 -2.52 -5.50
CA PRO A 153 11.62 -3.69 -4.64
C PRO A 153 11.43 -3.33 -3.17
N THR A 154 12.16 -2.36 -2.62
CA THR A 154 12.03 -2.00 -1.21
C THR A 154 10.67 -1.38 -0.90
N VAL A 155 10.15 -0.49 -1.75
CA VAL A 155 8.77 0.03 -1.61
C VAL A 155 7.76 -1.12 -1.65
N ALA A 156 7.92 -2.08 -2.58
CA ALA A 156 7.05 -3.24 -2.67
C ALA A 156 7.06 -4.08 -1.39
N MET A 157 8.26 -4.35 -0.83
CA MET A 157 8.41 -5.12 0.40
C MET A 157 7.83 -4.39 1.61
N MET A 158 7.97 -3.07 1.69
CA MET A 158 7.38 -2.28 2.79
C MET A 158 5.85 -2.28 2.74
N VAL A 159 5.26 -2.07 1.55
CA VAL A 159 3.80 -1.96 1.41
C VAL A 159 3.10 -3.32 1.50
N TYR A 160 3.68 -4.36 0.91
CA TYR A 160 3.03 -5.65 0.72
C TYR A 160 3.65 -6.80 1.54
N GLY A 161 4.65 -6.52 2.38
CA GLY A 161 5.35 -7.50 3.20
C GLY A 161 4.70 -7.78 4.56
N CYS A 162 5.53 -8.08 5.57
CA CYS A 162 5.09 -8.55 6.89
C CYS A 162 4.14 -7.60 7.64
N HIS A 163 4.19 -6.30 7.32
CA HIS A 163 3.35 -5.26 7.93
C HIS A 163 2.25 -4.75 6.98
N ALA A 164 1.86 -5.55 5.98
CA ALA A 164 0.96 -5.13 4.90
C ALA A 164 -0.35 -4.48 5.36
N GLY A 165 -0.96 -4.93 6.47
CA GLY A 165 -2.19 -4.32 6.98
C GLY A 165 -2.03 -2.82 7.28
N GLN A 166 -1.08 -2.48 8.15
CA GLN A 166 -0.77 -1.09 8.50
C GLN A 166 -0.19 -0.32 7.31
N MET A 167 0.75 -0.94 6.57
CA MET A 167 1.47 -0.25 5.51
C MET A 167 0.60 0.05 4.29
N LYS A 168 -0.31 -0.86 3.90
CA LYS A 168 -1.31 -0.57 2.84
C LYS A 168 -2.26 0.53 3.26
N GLN A 169 -2.69 0.57 4.52
CA GLN A 169 -3.57 1.64 4.98
C GLN A 169 -2.87 3.01 4.90
N ALA A 170 -1.63 3.08 5.39
CA ALA A 170 -0.82 4.30 5.29
C ALA A 170 -0.61 4.70 3.82
N TRP A 171 -0.23 3.75 2.96
CA TRP A 171 -0.04 3.95 1.53
C TRP A 171 -1.28 4.54 0.85
N ARG A 172 -2.47 3.95 1.08
CA ARG A 172 -3.75 4.45 0.56
C ARG A 172 -4.06 5.87 1.04
N GLN A 173 -3.81 6.14 2.32
CA GLN A 173 -4.04 7.48 2.87
C GLN A 173 -3.13 8.51 2.21
N ARG A 174 -1.84 8.19 2.08
CA ARG A 174 -0.85 9.09 1.48
C ARG A 174 -1.15 9.39 0.02
N LEU A 175 -1.49 8.38 -0.78
CA LEU A 175 -1.83 8.59 -2.19
C LEU A 175 -3.08 9.46 -2.38
N ARG A 176 -4.08 9.35 -1.49
CA ARG A 176 -5.25 10.23 -1.50
C ARG A 176 -4.92 11.70 -1.26
N GLU A 177 -3.86 12.01 -0.50
CA GLU A 177 -3.39 13.40 -0.34
C GLU A 177 -2.92 14.03 -1.67
N PHE A 178 -2.53 13.18 -2.63
CA PHE A 178 -2.18 13.58 -4.00
C PHE A 178 -3.30 13.35 -5.01
N ASN A 179 -4.51 13.01 -4.55
CA ASN A 179 -5.65 12.60 -5.39
C ASN A 179 -5.36 11.39 -6.29
N VAL A 180 -4.50 10.47 -5.82
CA VAL A 180 -4.20 9.22 -6.52
C VAL A 180 -4.96 8.08 -5.85
N ASP A 181 -5.72 7.31 -6.63
CA ASP A 181 -6.35 6.08 -6.16
C ASP A 181 -5.29 4.97 -6.09
N ALA A 182 -5.16 4.36 -4.92
CA ALA A 182 -4.18 3.30 -4.68
C ALA A 182 -4.55 1.98 -5.36
N ASP A 183 -5.83 1.77 -5.68
CA ASP A 183 -6.30 0.58 -6.39
C ASP A 183 -6.22 0.80 -7.93
N ASP A 184 -6.03 2.04 -8.41
CA ASP A 184 -5.65 2.36 -9.79
C ASP A 184 -4.12 2.27 -9.95
N GLN A 185 -3.66 1.09 -10.36
CA GLN A 185 -2.25 0.83 -10.52
C GLN A 185 -1.56 1.70 -11.58
N GLU A 186 -2.28 2.15 -12.62
CA GLU A 186 -1.68 3.00 -13.66
C GLU A 186 -1.46 4.42 -13.14
N ALA A 187 -2.45 4.98 -12.44
CA ALA A 187 -2.32 6.27 -11.77
C ALA A 187 -1.18 6.28 -10.74
N VAL A 188 -1.02 5.21 -9.96
CA VAL A 188 0.09 5.07 -9.02
C VAL A 188 1.45 5.06 -9.74
N ILE A 189 1.58 4.32 -10.84
CA ILE A 189 2.84 4.22 -11.59
C ILE A 189 3.21 5.56 -12.22
N GLU A 190 2.23 6.26 -12.78
CA GLU A 190 2.43 7.60 -13.33
C GLU A 190 2.88 8.57 -12.24
N PHE A 191 2.17 8.61 -11.11
CA PHE A 191 2.51 9.43 -9.96
C PHE A 191 3.96 9.20 -9.50
N LEU A 192 4.38 7.94 -9.33
CA LEU A 192 5.73 7.61 -8.86
C LEU A 192 6.85 8.12 -9.77
N GLY A 193 6.57 8.28 -11.06
CA GLY A 193 7.52 8.82 -12.04
C GLY A 193 7.66 10.34 -12.05
N GLN A 194 6.70 11.07 -11.45
CA GLN A 194 6.63 12.52 -11.49
C GLN A 194 7.80 13.17 -10.74
N LYS A 195 8.25 14.32 -11.25
CA LYS A 195 9.27 15.15 -10.60
C LYS A 195 8.68 15.87 -9.39
N VAL A 196 9.47 15.98 -8.34
CA VAL A 196 9.15 16.81 -7.17
C VAL A 196 9.92 18.12 -7.29
N GLU A 197 9.21 19.24 -7.20
CA GLU A 197 9.78 20.58 -7.34
C GLU A 197 9.95 21.27 -5.97
N GLY A 198 10.98 22.12 -5.84
CA GLY A 198 11.06 23.10 -4.76
C GLY A 198 11.60 22.61 -3.41
N GLN A 199 12.22 21.44 -3.31
CA GLN A 199 12.73 20.88 -2.04
C GLN A 199 14.17 20.34 -2.09
N GLY A 200 15.13 21.18 -2.50
CA GLY A 200 16.55 20.79 -2.50
C GLY A 200 16.94 19.99 -3.75
N ILE A 201 17.45 18.77 -3.57
CA ILE A 201 17.93 17.91 -4.67
C ILE A 201 16.76 17.53 -5.58
N GLU A 202 16.95 17.58 -6.89
CA GLU A 202 15.91 17.15 -7.84
C GLU A 202 15.72 15.63 -7.80
N HIS A 203 14.49 15.21 -7.52
CA HIS A 203 14.12 13.80 -7.42
C HIS A 203 12.67 13.55 -7.90
N ASN A 204 12.21 12.32 -7.78
CA ASN A 204 10.87 11.89 -8.20
C ASN A 204 10.05 11.37 -7.01
N GLN A 205 8.74 11.24 -7.22
CA GLN A 205 7.81 10.79 -6.18
C GLN A 205 8.13 9.39 -5.64
N LEU A 206 8.78 8.50 -6.41
CA LEU A 206 9.21 7.19 -5.89
C LEU A 206 10.24 7.36 -4.76
N VAL A 207 11.15 8.33 -4.85
CA VAL A 207 12.12 8.63 -3.77
C VAL A 207 11.40 9.18 -2.55
N GLU A 208 10.49 10.15 -2.73
CA GLU A 208 9.67 10.70 -1.65
C GLU A 208 8.87 9.62 -0.92
N MET A 209 8.21 8.76 -1.69
CA MET A 209 7.42 7.65 -1.15
C MET A 209 8.30 6.61 -0.45
N PHE A 210 9.49 6.32 -0.98
CA PHE A 210 10.45 5.45 -0.31
C PHE A 210 10.85 6.01 1.05
N CYS A 211 11.33 7.26 1.11
CA CYS A 211 11.79 7.89 2.35
C CYS A 211 10.66 7.98 3.38
N TRP A 212 9.46 8.36 2.94
CA TRP A 212 8.28 8.41 3.79
C TRP A 212 7.87 7.04 4.33
N LEU A 213 7.76 6.02 3.46
CA LEU A 213 7.42 4.65 3.86
C LEU A 213 8.46 4.07 4.81
N ARG A 214 9.75 4.31 4.55
CA ARG A 214 10.83 3.77 5.36
C ARG A 214 10.79 4.31 6.79
N GLY A 215 10.48 5.59 6.98
CA GLY A 215 10.27 6.16 8.31
C GLY A 215 9.17 5.45 9.10
N ILE A 216 8.01 5.20 8.46
CA ILE A 216 6.90 4.46 9.10
C ILE A 216 7.29 3.01 9.37
N TYR A 217 7.96 2.36 8.42
CA TYR A 217 8.35 0.97 8.55
C TYR A 217 9.32 0.78 9.72
N GLN A 218 10.30 1.67 9.88
CA GLN A 218 11.22 1.65 11.02
C GLN A 218 10.50 1.84 12.37
N GLU A 219 9.45 2.65 12.42
CA GLU A 219 8.61 2.79 13.61
C GLU A 219 7.82 1.50 13.90
N ALA A 220 7.28 0.85 12.88
CA ALA A 220 6.58 -0.42 13.01
C ALA A 220 7.53 -1.55 13.48
N GLU A 221 8.78 -1.56 12.98
CA GLU A 221 9.83 -2.49 13.44
C GLU A 221 10.18 -2.27 14.93
N ARG A 222 10.31 -1.00 15.36
CA ARG A 222 10.60 -0.65 16.77
C ARG A 222 9.46 -0.99 17.73
N GLY A 223 8.21 -0.65 17.37
CA GLY A 223 7.04 -0.94 18.20
C GLY A 223 6.83 -2.43 18.44
N LYS A 224 7.23 -3.28 17.48
CA LYS A 224 7.19 -4.74 17.64
C LYS A 224 8.24 -5.26 18.63
N MET A 225 9.45 -4.68 18.62
CA MET A 225 10.49 -5.01 19.61
C MET A 225 10.11 -4.62 21.04
N GLU A 226 9.42 -3.48 21.22
CA GLU A 226 8.93 -3.06 22.53
C GLU A 226 7.80 -3.97 23.04
N SER A 227 6.86 -4.39 22.19
CA SER A 227 5.81 -5.34 22.57
C SER A 227 6.34 -6.76 22.86
N GLU A 228 7.34 -7.24 22.11
CA GLU A 228 7.98 -8.54 22.35
C GLU A 228 8.90 -8.50 23.59
N GLY A 229 9.40 -7.32 23.98
CA GLY A 229 10.23 -7.12 25.18
C GLY A 229 9.45 -6.97 26.49
N THR A 230 8.11 -6.86 26.44
CA THR A 230 7.28 -6.75 27.64
C THR A 230 6.78 -8.12 28.16
N GLU A 231 7.08 -9.22 27.44
CA GLU A 231 6.88 -10.59 27.92
C GLU A 231 8.18 -11.18 28.51
N VAL A 232 8.82 -10.48 29.45
CA VAL A 232 9.78 -11.12 30.36
C VAL A 232 9.63 -10.57 31.77
N LYS A 233 8.98 -11.40 32.60
CA LYS A 233 8.82 -11.40 34.07
C LYS A 233 7.79 -10.47 34.71
#